data_AF-A0A7K1ED65-F1
#
_entry.id   AF-A0A7K1ED65-F1
#
_cell.length_a   1.000
_cell.length_b   1.000
_cell.length_c   1.000
_cell.angle_alpha   90.00
_cell.angle_beta   90.00
_cell.angle_gamma   90.00
#
_symmetry.space_group_name_H-M   'P 1'
#
loop_
_entity.id
_entity.type
_entity.pdbx_description
1 polymer ?
#
loop_
_entity_poly.entity_id
_entity_poly.type
_entity_poly.pdbx_seq_one_letter_code
_entity_poly.pdbx_strand_id
1 'polypeptide(L)'
;MADSTTAAFSIRLRVRLGNEPGALGRLATAIGSVGGNIWSLEGFEAKKESLDEDVVVNCSSEAHQQQVLEAVRAVSGIELLEWEDRTFAIHAGGKIDVVSRIAVNDRDDLSMAYTPGVARICTAIEKDQHLAHELTIRKNTVAIVSDGTAVLGLGDIGPYGAMPVMEGKALLFKEFAGVDGFPICLDTKDPEEIIRTVVNIAPSFGGINLEDIAAPACFEVEDRLKELLDIPVFHDDQHGTAVVTLAALMNALKIVNKKMEDLTVVIAGVGAAGVAISKILMNAGVRNIIGVDREGAVYNGRGNLNVAKQWFAENTNPEGRQGSLADIMPGSDVFIGVSGPNLINRQDVLTMA
;
A
#
# COMPACT_ATOMS: atom_id res chain seq x y z
N MET A 1 0.77 -10.57 -16.82
CA MET A 1 1.60 -9.42 -17.26
C MET A 1 2.97 -9.53 -16.60
N ALA A 2 3.83 -10.45 -17.06
CA ALA A 2 5.11 -10.73 -16.38
C ALA A 2 6.35 -10.16 -17.10
N ASP A 3 6.21 -9.58 -18.30
CA ASP A 3 7.38 -9.18 -19.14
C ASP A 3 7.43 -7.68 -19.50
N SER A 4 6.55 -6.84 -18.95
CA SER A 4 6.63 -5.39 -19.20
C SER A 4 7.69 -4.75 -18.31
N THR A 5 8.63 -4.02 -18.90
CA THR A 5 9.59 -3.20 -18.15
C THR A 5 8.89 -2.05 -17.43
N THR A 6 9.41 -1.65 -16.26
CA THR A 6 8.79 -0.62 -15.41
C THR A 6 9.84 0.21 -14.67
N ALA A 7 9.46 1.42 -14.25
CA ALA A 7 10.29 2.29 -13.43
C ALA A 7 10.64 1.66 -12.06
N ALA A 8 9.78 0.79 -11.52
CA ALA A 8 9.99 0.16 -10.21
C ALA A 8 11.20 -0.79 -10.16
N PHE A 9 11.66 -1.28 -11.32
CA PHE A 9 12.90 -2.05 -11.47
C PHE A 9 13.95 -1.28 -12.28
N SER A 10 13.82 0.04 -12.43
CA SER A 10 14.75 0.81 -13.24
C SER A 10 16.10 0.99 -12.56
N ILE A 11 17.16 0.96 -13.38
CA ILE A 11 18.54 1.19 -12.95
C ILE A 11 19.10 2.43 -13.64
N ARG A 12 19.95 3.20 -12.95
CA ARG A 12 20.82 4.19 -13.57
C ARG A 12 22.21 3.56 -13.73
N LEU A 13 22.78 3.70 -14.92
CA LEU A 13 24.11 3.23 -15.28
C LEU A 13 24.97 4.43 -15.64
N ARG A 14 26.07 4.65 -14.92
CA ARG A 14 27.10 5.58 -15.37
C ARG A 14 28.14 4.83 -16.19
N VAL A 15 28.23 5.13 -17.47
CA VAL A 15 29.12 4.44 -18.41
C VAL A 15 30.12 5.40 -19.03
N ARG A 16 31.31 4.90 -19.33
CA ARG A 16 32.32 5.57 -20.15
C ARG A 16 32.41 4.89 -21.50
N LEU A 17 32.26 5.69 -22.54
CA LEU A 17 32.31 5.29 -23.94
C LEU A 17 33.57 5.87 -24.58
N GLY A 18 34.17 5.16 -25.54
CA GLY A 18 35.12 5.80 -26.46
C GLY A 18 34.43 6.90 -27.27
N ASN A 19 35.10 8.04 -27.47
CA ASN A 19 34.57 9.14 -28.29
C ASN A 19 34.75 8.84 -29.80
N GLU A 20 34.05 7.81 -30.27
CA GLU A 20 34.09 7.32 -31.64
C GLU A 20 32.67 7.03 -32.19
N PRO A 21 32.47 7.12 -33.52
CA PRO A 21 31.19 6.82 -34.12
C PRO A 21 30.66 5.42 -33.75
N GLY A 22 29.41 5.37 -33.30
CA GLY A 22 28.70 4.12 -33.01
C GLY A 22 28.85 3.57 -31.59
N ALA A 23 29.68 4.17 -30.72
CA ALA A 23 29.84 3.70 -29.34
C ALA A 23 28.50 3.64 -28.56
N LEU A 24 27.73 4.73 -28.57
CA LEU A 24 26.40 4.77 -27.97
C LEU A 24 25.41 3.79 -28.62
N GLY A 25 25.52 3.59 -29.94
CA GLY A 25 24.68 2.63 -30.67
C GLY A 25 24.93 1.18 -30.22
N ARG A 26 26.20 0.82 -29.97
CA ARG A 26 26.56 -0.51 -29.41
C ARG A 26 26.00 -0.70 -28.00
N LEU A 27 26.09 0.33 -27.15
CA LEU A 27 25.49 0.32 -25.81
C LEU A 27 23.98 0.07 -25.90
N ALA A 28 23.29 0.88 -26.69
CA ALA A 28 21.84 0.82 -26.82
C ALA A 28 21.36 -0.53 -27.37
N THR A 29 22.12 -1.08 -28.33
CA THR A 29 21.86 -2.41 -28.90
C THR A 29 22.04 -3.50 -27.84
N ALA A 30 23.10 -3.44 -27.03
CA ALA A 30 23.34 -4.43 -25.98
C ALA A 30 22.22 -4.44 -24.94
N ILE A 31 21.79 -3.28 -24.47
CA ILE A 31 20.68 -3.13 -23.53
C ILE A 31 19.37 -3.67 -24.15
N GLY A 32 19.04 -3.23 -25.38
CA GLY A 32 17.83 -3.67 -26.06
C GLY A 32 17.82 -5.17 -26.38
N SER A 33 18.98 -5.79 -26.61
CA SER A 33 19.09 -7.21 -26.97
C SER A 33 18.67 -8.16 -25.84
N VAL A 34 18.76 -7.71 -24.59
CA VAL A 34 18.29 -8.45 -23.41
C VAL A 34 16.91 -8.00 -22.94
N GLY A 35 16.25 -7.10 -23.67
CA GLY A 35 14.90 -6.61 -23.36
C GLY A 35 14.85 -5.38 -22.45
N GLY A 36 16.00 -4.76 -22.14
CA GLY A 36 16.04 -3.52 -21.38
C GLY A 36 15.46 -2.35 -22.18
N ASN A 37 14.64 -1.51 -21.55
CA ASN A 37 14.05 -0.35 -22.20
C ASN A 37 14.75 0.93 -21.74
N ILE A 38 15.50 1.58 -22.63
CA ILE A 38 16.21 2.83 -22.32
C ILE A 38 15.17 3.95 -22.19
N TRP A 39 15.04 4.46 -20.98
CA TRP A 39 14.07 5.50 -20.64
C TRP A 39 14.64 6.90 -20.85
N SER A 40 15.86 7.14 -20.39
CA SER A 40 16.55 8.42 -20.55
C SER A 40 18.06 8.24 -20.69
N LEU A 41 18.67 9.23 -21.34
CA LEU A 41 20.11 9.48 -21.37
C LEU A 41 20.29 10.86 -20.72
N GLU A 42 21.01 10.89 -19.61
CA GLU A 42 21.18 12.05 -18.74
C GLU A 42 22.68 12.32 -18.56
N GLY A 43 23.08 13.59 -18.48
CA GLY A 43 24.46 13.98 -18.14
C GLY A 43 25.54 13.50 -19.11
N PHE A 44 26.01 14.37 -20.00
CA PHE A 44 27.17 14.08 -20.84
C PHE A 44 28.40 14.86 -20.37
N GLU A 45 29.53 14.17 -20.18
CA GLU A 45 30.85 14.81 -20.05
C GLU A 45 31.74 14.32 -21.20
N ALA A 46 31.93 15.19 -22.21
CA ALA A 46 32.75 14.88 -23.36
C ALA A 46 34.22 15.26 -23.10
N LYS A 47 35.09 14.25 -23.04
CA LYS A 47 36.54 14.40 -23.08
C LYS A 47 37.05 14.11 -24.49
N LYS A 48 38.30 14.47 -24.76
CA LYS A 48 38.90 14.33 -26.10
C LYS A 48 38.87 12.88 -26.61
N GLU A 49 38.96 11.90 -25.70
CA GLU A 49 39.05 10.46 -26.03
C GLU A 49 37.88 9.63 -25.49
N SER A 50 37.08 10.17 -24.56
CA SER A 50 36.01 9.44 -23.90
C SER A 50 34.77 10.31 -23.68
N LEU A 51 33.63 9.67 -23.50
CA LEU A 51 32.36 10.27 -23.19
C LEU A 51 31.76 9.53 -21.99
N ASP A 52 31.53 10.23 -20.89
CA ASP A 52 30.83 9.67 -19.73
C ASP A 52 29.34 10.05 -19.85
N GLU A 53 28.45 9.05 -19.73
CA GLU A 53 26.99 9.19 -19.87
C GLU A 53 26.28 8.50 -18.69
N ASP A 54 25.19 9.08 -18.18
CA ASP A 54 24.24 8.38 -17.32
C ASP A 54 23.05 7.85 -18.16
N VAL A 55 22.75 6.57 -18.03
CA VAL A 55 21.69 5.89 -18.78
C VAL A 55 20.68 5.29 -17.82
N VAL A 56 19.41 5.63 -17.97
CA VAL A 56 18.32 5.01 -17.21
C VAL A 56 17.68 3.92 -18.04
N VAL A 57 17.63 2.71 -17.49
CA VAL A 57 17.04 1.54 -18.14
C VAL A 57 15.92 0.99 -17.27
N ASN A 58 14.72 0.88 -17.82
CA ASN A 58 13.61 0.17 -17.21
C ASN A 58 13.80 -1.34 -17.44
N CYS A 59 13.78 -2.10 -16.36
CA CYS A 59 13.84 -3.56 -16.35
C CYS A 59 12.48 -4.14 -15.92
N SER A 60 12.29 -5.45 -16.06
CA SER A 60 11.07 -6.15 -15.64
C SER A 60 11.18 -6.83 -14.27
N SER A 61 12.40 -7.00 -13.76
CA SER A 61 12.70 -7.63 -12.46
C SER A 61 14.16 -7.37 -12.07
N GLU A 62 14.52 -7.65 -10.82
CA GLU A 62 15.92 -7.63 -10.35
C GLU A 62 16.84 -8.57 -11.15
N ALA A 63 16.34 -9.75 -11.51
CA ALA A 63 17.09 -10.69 -12.36
C ALA A 63 17.38 -10.08 -13.75
N HIS A 64 16.42 -9.37 -14.32
CA HIS A 64 16.61 -8.67 -15.59
C HIS A 64 17.57 -7.47 -15.45
N GLN A 65 17.61 -6.78 -14.30
CA GLN A 65 18.65 -5.77 -14.05
C GLN A 65 20.06 -6.36 -14.18
N GLN A 66 20.30 -7.55 -13.60
CA GLN A 66 21.60 -8.22 -13.71
C GLN A 66 21.94 -8.59 -15.17
N GLN A 67 20.96 -9.06 -15.95
CA GLN A 67 21.16 -9.34 -17.38
C GLN A 67 21.55 -8.07 -18.16
N VAL A 68 20.92 -6.93 -17.87
CA VAL A 68 21.30 -5.64 -18.48
C VAL A 68 22.71 -5.24 -18.08
N LEU A 69 23.08 -5.36 -16.80
CA LEU A 69 24.43 -5.04 -16.32
C LEU A 69 25.50 -5.92 -17.00
N GLU A 70 25.24 -7.22 -17.15
CA GLU A 70 26.12 -8.15 -17.87
C GLU A 70 26.25 -7.80 -19.35
N ALA A 71 25.14 -7.49 -20.02
CA ALA A 71 25.13 -7.09 -21.43
C ALA A 71 25.96 -5.83 -21.66
N VAL A 72 25.84 -4.83 -20.78
CA VAL A 72 26.63 -3.59 -20.85
C VAL A 72 28.12 -3.84 -20.60
N ARG A 73 28.47 -4.65 -19.59
CA ARG A 73 29.87 -5.02 -19.31
C ARG A 73 30.54 -5.82 -20.43
N ALA A 74 29.76 -6.53 -21.24
CA ALA A 74 30.26 -7.30 -22.37
C ALA A 74 30.57 -6.45 -23.62
N VAL A 75 30.16 -5.19 -23.67
CA VAL A 75 30.39 -4.33 -24.84
C VAL A 75 31.84 -3.83 -24.87
N SER A 76 32.57 -4.20 -25.92
CA SER A 76 33.94 -3.71 -26.13
C SER A 76 33.97 -2.18 -26.31
N GLY A 77 34.90 -1.52 -25.62
CA GLY A 77 35.07 -0.07 -25.65
C GLY A 77 34.08 0.71 -24.77
N ILE A 78 33.35 0.01 -23.90
CA ILE A 78 32.46 0.59 -22.88
C ILE A 78 32.92 0.11 -21.50
N GLU A 79 33.03 1.04 -20.56
CA GLU A 79 33.32 0.78 -19.16
C GLU A 79 32.10 1.19 -18.31
N LEU A 80 31.57 0.28 -17.49
CA LEU A 80 30.55 0.61 -16.50
C LEU A 80 31.24 1.16 -15.24
N LEU A 81 31.10 2.45 -14.98
CA LEU A 81 31.73 3.15 -13.86
C LEU A 81 30.97 2.95 -12.55
N GLU A 82 29.64 3.11 -12.61
CA GLU A 82 28.74 3.02 -11.47
C GLU A 82 27.38 2.52 -11.94
N TRP A 83 26.63 1.86 -11.06
CA TRP A 83 25.21 1.64 -11.27
C TRP A 83 24.46 1.71 -9.95
N GLU A 84 23.19 2.09 -10.03
CA GLU A 84 22.28 2.12 -8.88
C GLU A 84 20.90 1.59 -9.26
N ASP A 85 20.28 0.85 -8.34
CA ASP A 85 18.85 0.60 -8.39
C ASP A 85 18.11 1.86 -7.93
N ARG A 86 17.27 2.41 -8.82
CA ARG A 86 16.62 3.70 -8.56
C ARG A 86 15.55 3.61 -7.48
N THR A 87 14.94 2.45 -7.27
CA THR A 87 14.00 2.23 -6.17
C THR A 87 14.75 2.24 -4.83
N PHE A 88 15.91 1.59 -4.75
CA PHE A 88 16.73 1.67 -3.54
C PHE A 88 17.26 3.09 -3.30
N ALA A 89 17.66 3.80 -4.36
CA ALA A 89 18.15 5.16 -4.26
C ALA A 89 17.11 6.13 -3.68
N ILE A 90 15.84 6.06 -4.11
CA ILE A 90 14.77 6.92 -3.54
C ILE A 90 14.41 6.56 -2.09
N HIS A 91 14.80 5.39 -1.59
CA HIS A 91 14.60 4.97 -0.21
C HIS A 91 15.79 5.31 0.70
N ALA A 92 16.92 5.76 0.15
CA ALA A 92 18.09 6.13 0.93
C ALA A 92 17.76 7.34 1.82
N GLY A 93 17.70 7.11 3.13
CA GLY A 93 17.36 8.16 4.11
C GLY A 93 15.87 8.26 4.47
N GLY A 94 15.01 7.42 3.88
CA GLY A 94 13.56 7.46 4.09
C GLY A 94 12.84 8.43 3.15
N LYS A 95 11.51 8.45 3.20
CA LYS A 95 10.66 9.22 2.26
C LYS A 95 10.02 10.47 2.84
N ILE A 96 10.18 10.71 4.14
CA ILE A 96 9.52 11.80 4.86
C ILE A 96 10.50 12.50 5.79
N ASP A 97 10.27 13.79 6.03
CA ASP A 97 11.04 14.64 6.93
C ASP A 97 10.12 15.41 7.89
N VAL A 98 10.63 15.75 9.08
CA VAL A 98 9.96 16.66 10.01
C VAL A 98 10.48 18.08 9.78
N VAL A 99 9.61 18.96 9.32
CA VAL A 99 9.95 20.36 9.01
C VAL A 99 9.18 21.30 9.91
N SER A 100 9.86 22.34 10.42
CA SER A 100 9.21 23.36 11.23
C SER A 100 8.14 24.11 10.43
N ARG A 101 7.00 24.39 11.08
CA ARG A 101 5.92 25.20 10.50
C ARG A 101 6.17 26.71 10.58
N ILE A 102 7.11 27.12 11.44
CA ILE A 102 7.49 28.52 11.65
C ILE A 102 9.00 28.68 11.52
N ALA A 103 9.46 29.83 11.08
CA ALA A 103 10.87 30.19 11.19
C ALA A 103 11.18 30.60 12.64
N VAL A 104 12.42 30.38 13.07
CA VAL A 104 12.96 30.90 14.33
C VAL A 104 14.18 31.73 13.97
N ASN A 105 13.99 33.03 13.79
CA ASN A 105 15.02 33.92 13.25
C ASN A 105 15.82 34.63 14.34
N ASP A 106 15.20 34.84 15.50
CA ASP A 106 15.79 35.58 16.61
C ASP A 106 15.38 35.01 17.98
N ARG A 107 15.76 35.75 19.03
CA ARG A 107 15.48 35.38 20.42
C ARG A 107 14.01 35.49 20.78
N ASP A 108 13.28 36.41 20.16
CA ASP A 108 11.87 36.62 20.47
C ASP A 108 11.06 35.45 19.91
N ASP A 109 11.32 35.05 18.66
CA ASP A 109 10.74 33.85 18.04
C ASP A 109 10.99 32.60 18.90
N LEU A 110 12.24 32.39 19.34
CA LEU A 110 12.61 31.25 20.18
C LEU A 110 11.87 31.29 21.54
N SER A 111 11.75 32.47 22.15
CA SER A 111 11.09 32.62 23.45
C SER A 111 9.58 32.39 23.40
N MET A 112 8.96 32.61 22.23
CA MET A 112 7.54 32.32 21.97
C MET A 112 7.31 30.85 21.62
N ALA A 113 8.13 30.30 20.72
CA ALA A 113 8.03 28.92 20.27
C ALA A 113 8.41 27.91 21.36
N TYR A 114 9.30 28.32 22.28
CA TYR A 114 9.79 27.48 23.37
C TYR A 114 9.72 28.25 24.70
N THR A 115 10.70 28.08 25.58
CA THR A 115 10.67 28.69 26.91
C THR A 115 10.99 30.20 26.85
N PRO A 116 10.26 31.02 27.65
CA PRO A 116 9.20 30.65 28.58
C PRO A 116 7.79 30.63 27.97
N GLY A 117 7.59 31.07 26.72
CA GLY A 117 6.28 31.29 26.09
C GLY A 117 5.40 30.03 26.01
N VAL A 118 5.97 28.90 25.63
CA VAL A 118 5.27 27.60 25.48
C VAL A 118 4.58 27.16 26.76
N ALA A 119 5.09 27.54 27.94
CA ALA A 119 4.47 27.20 29.23
C ALA A 119 3.03 27.72 29.34
N ARG A 120 2.72 28.87 28.73
CA ARG A 120 1.36 29.43 28.71
C ARG A 120 0.40 28.56 27.89
N ILE A 121 0.89 27.97 26.80
CA ILE A 121 0.12 27.03 25.98
C ILE A 121 -0.11 25.73 26.74
N CYS A 122 0.93 25.18 27.39
CA CYS A 122 0.80 23.99 28.24
C CYS A 122 -0.25 24.17 29.34
N THR A 123 -0.20 25.28 30.09
CA THR A 123 -1.19 25.58 31.15
C THR A 123 -2.59 25.82 30.59
N ALA A 124 -2.73 26.34 29.37
CA ALA A 124 -4.04 26.47 28.72
C ALA A 124 -4.63 25.09 28.39
N ILE A 125 -3.83 24.19 27.82
CA ILE A 125 -4.23 22.81 27.48
C ILE A 125 -4.51 21.98 28.74
N GLU A 126 -3.77 22.18 29.82
CA GLU A 126 -4.03 21.55 31.12
C GLU A 126 -5.45 21.90 31.64
N LYS A 127 -5.89 23.14 31.44
CA LYS A 127 -7.21 23.61 31.86
C LYS A 127 -8.33 23.19 30.91
N ASP A 128 -8.02 23.08 29.61
CA ASP A 128 -8.94 22.64 28.56
C ASP A 128 -8.20 21.80 27.51
N GLN A 129 -8.36 20.49 27.61
CA GLN A 129 -7.68 19.53 26.73
C GLN A 129 -8.11 19.65 25.26
N HIS A 130 -9.28 20.21 24.96
CA HIS A 130 -9.71 20.43 23.57
C HIS A 130 -8.75 21.35 22.82
N LEU A 131 -8.13 22.31 23.53
CA LEU A 131 -7.13 23.21 22.94
C LEU A 131 -5.91 22.49 22.37
N ALA A 132 -5.63 21.24 22.76
CA ALA A 132 -4.59 20.44 22.12
C ALA A 132 -4.86 20.25 20.63
N HIS A 133 -6.14 20.11 20.22
CA HIS A 133 -6.51 20.01 18.81
C HIS A 133 -6.34 21.34 18.07
N GLU A 134 -6.40 22.49 18.74
CA GLU A 134 -6.30 23.80 18.08
C GLU A 134 -4.88 24.36 18.06
N LEU A 135 -4.11 24.13 19.13
CA LEU A 135 -2.83 24.78 19.41
C LEU A 135 -1.62 23.87 19.15
N THR A 136 -1.83 22.66 18.64
CA THR A 136 -0.75 21.71 18.35
C THR A 136 -0.93 21.03 17.00
N ILE A 137 0.08 20.24 16.60
CA ILE A 137 0.03 19.42 15.38
C ILE A 137 -1.10 18.39 15.40
N ARG A 138 -1.64 18.03 16.57
CA ARG A 138 -2.73 17.06 16.75
C ARG A 138 -3.88 17.28 15.77
N LYS A 139 -4.18 18.52 15.40
CA LYS A 139 -5.21 18.88 14.42
C LYS A 139 -5.14 18.12 13.10
N ASN A 140 -3.92 17.92 12.60
CA ASN A 140 -3.65 17.48 11.23
C ASN A 140 -2.73 16.26 11.17
N THR A 141 -2.42 15.64 12.32
CA THR A 141 -1.49 14.51 12.39
C THR A 141 -2.25 13.20 12.59
N VAL A 142 -1.97 12.22 11.74
CA VAL A 142 -2.54 10.86 11.80
C VAL A 142 -1.44 9.86 12.10
N ALA A 143 -1.65 9.00 13.09
CA ALA A 143 -0.76 7.86 13.32
C ALA A 143 -1.09 6.74 12.32
N ILE A 144 -0.10 6.29 11.56
CA ILE A 144 -0.21 5.15 10.65
C ILE A 144 0.40 3.95 11.37
N VAL A 145 -0.45 3.12 11.95
CA VAL A 145 -0.05 2.05 12.87
C VAL A 145 -0.11 0.70 12.17
N SER A 146 0.98 -0.05 12.28
CA SER A 146 1.08 -1.42 11.77
C SER A 146 1.93 -2.28 12.70
N ASP A 147 1.69 -3.59 12.73
CA ASP A 147 2.61 -4.58 13.32
C ASP A 147 3.43 -5.33 12.24
N GLY A 148 3.17 -5.04 10.96
CA GLY A 148 3.84 -5.66 9.82
C GLY A 148 3.48 -7.13 9.59
N THR A 149 2.35 -7.60 10.10
CA THR A 149 1.92 -9.00 9.98
C THR A 149 1.22 -9.32 8.65
N ALA A 150 0.78 -8.33 7.89
CA ALA A 150 0.09 -8.51 6.60
C ALA A 150 0.54 -7.50 5.52
N VAL A 151 1.84 -7.26 5.40
CA VAL A 151 2.37 -6.22 4.49
C VAL A 151 2.18 -6.63 3.04
N LEU A 152 1.32 -5.91 2.31
CA LEU A 152 1.07 -6.12 0.88
C LEU A 152 0.76 -7.61 0.57
N GLY A 153 1.48 -8.19 -0.40
CA GLY A 153 1.47 -9.63 -0.68
C GLY A 153 2.62 -10.41 -0.01
N LEU A 154 3.41 -9.76 0.85
CA LEU A 154 4.59 -10.34 1.49
C LEU A 154 4.23 -11.07 2.79
N GLY A 155 3.11 -10.70 3.41
CA GLY A 155 2.65 -11.27 4.67
C GLY A 155 3.41 -10.73 5.87
N ASP A 156 3.73 -11.61 6.81
CA ASP A 156 4.37 -11.26 8.08
C ASP A 156 5.88 -11.07 7.89
N ILE A 157 6.29 -9.81 7.68
CA ILE A 157 7.70 -9.39 7.54
C ILE A 157 8.16 -8.54 8.72
N GLY A 158 7.28 -8.37 9.72
CA GLY A 158 7.55 -7.64 10.95
C GLY A 158 7.61 -6.11 10.77
N PRO A 159 7.77 -5.38 11.90
CA PRO A 159 7.64 -3.93 11.93
C PRO A 159 8.70 -3.20 11.09
N TYR A 160 9.93 -3.71 11.07
CA TYR A 160 11.03 -3.11 10.30
C TYR A 160 10.81 -3.25 8.79
N GLY A 161 10.30 -4.40 8.34
CA GLY A 161 9.95 -4.62 6.94
C GLY A 161 8.75 -3.79 6.49
N ALA A 162 7.82 -3.51 7.41
CA ALA A 162 6.64 -2.68 7.14
C ALA A 162 6.95 -1.17 7.04
N MET A 163 8.02 -0.69 7.68
CA MET A 163 8.33 0.74 7.78
C MET A 163 8.34 1.49 6.43
N PRO A 164 8.96 0.97 5.35
CA PRO A 164 8.89 1.64 4.05
C PRO A 164 7.46 1.74 3.53
N VAL A 165 6.58 0.77 3.77
CA VAL A 165 5.17 0.88 3.34
C VAL A 165 4.46 1.98 4.14
N MET A 166 4.68 2.04 5.45
CA MET A 166 4.08 3.06 6.33
C MET A 166 4.56 4.48 6.00
N GLU A 167 5.86 4.68 5.72
CA GLU A 167 6.38 5.94 5.19
C GLU A 167 5.74 6.31 3.85
N GLY A 168 5.47 5.31 3.01
CA GLY A 168 4.76 5.51 1.75
C GLY A 168 3.36 6.05 1.98
N LYS A 169 2.62 5.46 2.91
CA LYS A 169 1.29 5.94 3.31
C LYS A 169 1.36 7.37 3.86
N ALA A 170 2.35 7.69 4.70
CA ALA A 170 2.54 9.05 5.22
C ALA A 170 2.77 10.07 4.09
N LEU A 171 3.61 9.73 3.11
CA LEU A 171 3.82 10.54 1.91
C LEU A 171 2.52 10.74 1.13
N LEU A 172 1.71 9.69 0.94
CA LEU A 172 0.43 9.78 0.23
C LEU A 172 -0.59 10.66 0.97
N PHE A 173 -0.70 10.53 2.31
CA PHE A 173 -1.53 11.41 3.14
C PHE A 173 -1.13 12.88 2.95
N LYS A 174 0.17 13.16 2.90
CA LYS A 174 0.67 14.51 2.73
C LYS A 174 0.40 15.05 1.33
N GLU A 175 0.73 14.30 0.30
CA GLU A 175 0.64 14.70 -1.11
C GLU A 175 -0.81 14.92 -1.55
N PHE A 176 -1.71 13.99 -1.19
CA PHE A 176 -3.08 14.00 -1.72
C PHE A 176 -4.11 14.67 -0.82
N ALA A 177 -3.86 14.75 0.49
CA ALA A 177 -4.81 15.30 1.45
C ALA A 177 -4.24 16.44 2.32
N GLY A 178 -2.94 16.74 2.23
CA GLY A 178 -2.29 17.72 3.10
C GLY A 178 -2.21 17.30 4.57
N VAL A 179 -2.44 16.01 4.87
CA VAL A 179 -2.45 15.43 6.22
C VAL A 179 -1.03 15.00 6.59
N ASP A 180 -0.62 15.27 7.83
CA ASP A 180 0.70 14.90 8.33
C ASP A 180 0.64 13.46 8.90
N GLY A 181 0.89 12.47 8.05
CA GLY A 181 0.98 11.06 8.47
C GLY A 181 2.28 10.77 9.22
N PHE A 182 2.21 10.03 10.33
CA PHE A 182 3.39 9.60 11.07
C PHE A 182 3.41 8.07 11.21
N PRO A 183 4.41 7.37 10.64
CA PRO A 183 4.46 5.91 10.66
C PRO A 183 4.87 5.38 12.04
N ILE A 184 4.15 4.39 12.55
CA ILE A 184 4.39 3.74 13.85
C ILE A 184 4.27 2.23 13.66
N CYS A 185 5.41 1.59 13.39
CA CYS A 185 5.51 0.13 13.36
C CYS A 185 5.76 -0.44 14.76
N LEU A 186 4.90 -1.33 15.23
CA LEU A 186 4.95 -1.91 16.57
C LEU A 186 5.59 -3.30 16.55
N ASP A 187 6.58 -3.53 17.41
CA ASP A 187 7.23 -4.85 17.57
C ASP A 187 6.49 -5.73 18.57
N THR A 188 5.21 -5.97 18.28
CA THR A 188 4.35 -6.90 19.02
C THR A 188 3.29 -7.47 18.08
N LYS A 189 2.84 -8.69 18.38
CA LYS A 189 1.74 -9.37 17.67
C LYS A 189 0.54 -9.63 18.57
N ASP A 190 0.60 -9.14 19.81
CA ASP A 190 -0.50 -9.25 20.77
C ASP A 190 -1.49 -8.09 20.51
N PRO A 191 -2.75 -8.39 20.12
CA PRO A 191 -3.76 -7.36 19.91
C PRO A 191 -3.94 -6.41 21.09
N GLU A 192 -3.87 -6.90 22.32
CA GLU A 192 -4.08 -6.07 23.52
C GLU A 192 -2.87 -5.15 23.76
N GLU A 193 -1.66 -5.56 23.43
CA GLU A 193 -0.50 -4.68 23.46
C GLU A 193 -0.57 -3.59 22.39
N ILE A 194 -1.06 -3.92 21.19
CA ILE A 194 -1.31 -2.94 20.12
C ILE A 194 -2.34 -1.92 20.59
N ILE A 195 -3.51 -2.39 21.06
CA ILE A 195 -4.61 -1.53 21.55
C ILE A 195 -4.09 -0.59 22.64
N ARG A 196 -3.44 -1.14 23.68
CA ARG A 196 -2.91 -0.34 24.80
C ARG A 196 -1.89 0.69 24.33
N THR A 197 -1.01 0.30 23.41
CA THR A 197 0.01 1.21 22.86
C THR A 197 -0.64 2.35 22.10
N VAL A 198 -1.57 2.06 21.20
CA VAL A 198 -2.29 3.06 20.41
C VAL A 198 -3.08 4.02 21.31
N VAL A 199 -3.76 3.50 22.34
CA VAL A 199 -4.47 4.33 23.34
C VAL A 199 -3.52 5.28 24.05
N ASN A 200 -2.34 4.82 24.45
CA ASN A 200 -1.37 5.65 25.16
C ASN A 200 -0.76 6.75 24.29
N ILE A 201 -0.62 6.55 22.98
CA ILE A 201 -0.07 7.56 22.05
C ILE A 201 -1.12 8.48 21.44
N ALA A 202 -2.41 8.10 21.49
CA ALA A 202 -3.53 8.83 20.90
C ALA A 202 -3.59 10.34 21.25
N PRO A 203 -3.19 10.82 22.45
CA PRO A 203 -3.19 12.26 22.74
C PRO A 203 -2.40 13.13 21.74
N SER A 204 -1.43 12.55 21.02
CA SER A 204 -0.62 13.27 20.03
C SER A 204 -1.27 13.39 18.65
N PHE A 205 -2.35 12.65 18.39
CA PHE A 205 -2.91 12.46 17.06
C PHE A 205 -4.38 12.92 16.97
N GLY A 206 -4.77 13.33 15.77
CA GLY A 206 -6.14 13.68 15.41
C GLY A 206 -6.92 12.51 14.80
N GLY A 207 -6.24 11.41 14.47
CA GLY A 207 -6.82 10.18 13.97
C GLY A 207 -5.80 9.03 13.93
N ILE A 208 -6.31 7.81 13.86
CA ILE A 208 -5.52 6.57 13.74
C ILE A 208 -5.88 5.88 12.43
N ASN A 209 -4.86 5.58 11.63
CA ASN A 209 -4.96 4.73 10.44
C ASN A 209 -4.25 3.39 10.73
N LEU A 210 -5.02 2.33 10.88
CA LEU A 210 -4.50 0.95 10.98
C LEU A 210 -4.19 0.42 9.59
N GLU A 211 -3.03 -0.21 9.44
CA GLU A 211 -2.51 -0.68 8.16
C GLU A 211 -1.79 -2.03 8.32
N ASP A 212 -1.95 -2.95 7.36
CA ASP A 212 -1.15 -4.17 7.25
C ASP A 212 -1.13 -5.04 8.52
N ILE A 213 -2.24 -5.06 9.27
CA ILE A 213 -2.45 -5.95 10.44
C ILE A 213 -3.25 -7.18 9.99
N ALA A 214 -2.75 -8.38 10.30
CA ALA A 214 -3.36 -9.62 9.85
C ALA A 214 -4.73 -9.88 10.49
N ALA A 215 -5.66 -10.40 9.70
CA ALA A 215 -6.90 -10.99 10.21
C ALA A 215 -6.60 -12.31 10.96
N PRO A 216 -7.32 -12.64 12.06
CA PRO A 216 -8.48 -11.92 12.58
C PRO A 216 -8.16 -10.79 13.58
N ALA A 217 -6.91 -10.63 14.00
CA ALA A 217 -6.50 -9.66 15.03
C ALA A 217 -6.91 -8.22 14.67
N CYS A 218 -6.80 -7.84 13.40
CA CYS A 218 -7.16 -6.51 12.91
C CYS A 218 -8.60 -6.09 13.26
N PHE A 219 -9.56 -7.04 13.31
CA PHE A 219 -10.95 -6.74 13.65
C PHE A 219 -11.11 -6.36 15.11
N GLU A 220 -10.50 -7.13 16.03
CA GLU A 220 -10.54 -6.84 17.46
C GLU A 220 -9.83 -5.53 17.78
N VAL A 221 -8.64 -5.31 17.20
CA VAL A 221 -7.87 -4.07 17.38
C VAL A 221 -8.70 -2.87 16.94
N GLU A 222 -9.31 -2.93 15.76
CA GLU A 222 -10.10 -1.82 15.25
C GLU A 222 -11.34 -1.54 16.10
N ASP A 223 -12.15 -2.56 16.40
CA ASP A 223 -13.40 -2.39 17.14
C ASP A 223 -13.13 -1.84 18.54
N ARG A 224 -12.12 -2.39 19.25
CA ARG A 224 -11.72 -1.90 20.58
C ARG A 224 -11.19 -0.48 20.54
N LEU A 225 -10.40 -0.10 19.53
CA LEU A 225 -9.89 1.26 19.42
C LEU A 225 -10.99 2.27 19.12
N LYS A 226 -11.98 1.91 18.29
CA LYS A 226 -13.17 2.75 18.05
C LYS A 226 -14.01 2.97 19.32
N GLU A 227 -14.05 1.99 20.21
CA GLU A 227 -14.75 2.10 21.50
C GLU A 227 -13.97 2.94 22.52
N LEU A 228 -12.64 2.85 22.52
CA LEU A 228 -11.78 3.44 23.55
C LEU A 228 -11.32 4.87 23.23
N LEU A 229 -11.32 5.27 21.96
CA LEU A 229 -10.79 6.56 21.51
C LEU A 229 -11.89 7.57 21.13
N ASP A 230 -11.62 8.84 21.41
CA ASP A 230 -12.46 9.98 21.02
C ASP A 230 -12.09 10.55 19.63
N ILE A 231 -11.11 9.95 18.96
CA ILE A 231 -10.64 10.30 17.62
C ILE A 231 -11.00 9.22 16.59
N PRO A 232 -11.13 9.55 15.30
CA PRO A 232 -11.43 8.58 14.26
C PRO A 232 -10.36 7.48 14.18
N VAL A 233 -10.82 6.23 14.11
CA VAL A 233 -10.00 5.05 13.82
C VAL A 233 -10.48 4.43 12.52
N PHE A 234 -9.56 4.24 11.59
CA PHE A 234 -9.83 3.73 10.26
C PHE A 234 -8.82 2.65 9.90
N HIS A 235 -9.28 1.53 9.35
CA HIS A 235 -8.42 0.48 8.82
C HIS A 235 -8.50 0.47 7.29
N ASP A 236 -7.40 0.80 6.59
CA ASP A 236 -7.42 1.02 5.14
C ASP A 236 -7.70 -0.28 4.37
N ASP A 237 -7.04 -1.39 4.72
CA ASP A 237 -7.26 -2.68 4.06
C ASP A 237 -8.71 -3.18 4.15
N GLN A 238 -9.45 -2.75 5.17
CA GLN A 238 -10.88 -3.05 5.32
C GLN A 238 -11.73 -2.02 4.57
N HIS A 239 -11.81 -0.81 5.11
CA HIS A 239 -12.79 0.18 4.69
C HIS A 239 -12.35 0.90 3.42
N GLY A 240 -11.06 1.21 3.28
CA GLY A 240 -10.50 1.81 2.07
C GLY A 240 -10.76 0.93 0.86
N THR A 241 -10.38 -0.36 0.95
CA THR A 241 -10.65 -1.37 -0.09
C THR A 241 -12.14 -1.49 -0.40
N ALA A 242 -13.00 -1.51 0.62
CA ALA A 242 -14.45 -1.65 0.45
C ALA A 242 -15.07 -0.45 -0.28
N VAL A 243 -14.67 0.78 0.08
CA VAL A 243 -15.16 2.02 -0.54
C VAL A 243 -14.79 2.07 -2.02
N VAL A 244 -13.51 1.82 -2.37
CA VAL A 244 -13.08 1.88 -3.78
C VAL A 244 -13.70 0.76 -4.61
N THR A 245 -13.92 -0.41 -4.02
CA THR A 245 -14.58 -1.55 -4.68
C THR A 245 -16.05 -1.27 -4.97
N LEU A 246 -16.79 -0.70 -4.00
CA LEU A 246 -18.16 -0.27 -4.23
C LEU A 246 -18.25 0.79 -5.33
N ALA A 247 -17.36 1.80 -5.30
CA ALA A 247 -17.33 2.84 -6.33
C ALA A 247 -17.06 2.26 -7.73
N ALA A 248 -16.12 1.31 -7.84
CA ALA A 248 -15.83 0.61 -9.08
C ALA A 248 -17.05 -0.20 -9.58
N LEU A 249 -17.70 -0.96 -8.69
CA LEU A 249 -18.90 -1.72 -9.04
C LEU A 249 -20.04 -0.81 -9.50
N MET A 250 -20.32 0.27 -8.77
CA MET A 250 -21.37 1.24 -9.16
C MET A 250 -21.16 1.80 -10.56
N ASN A 251 -19.91 2.02 -10.98
CA ASN A 251 -19.61 2.47 -12.34
C ASN A 251 -19.67 1.34 -13.37
N ALA A 252 -19.20 0.14 -13.03
CA ALA A 252 -19.31 -1.04 -13.90
C ALA A 252 -20.78 -1.35 -14.23
N LEU A 253 -21.68 -1.28 -13.25
CA LEU A 253 -23.11 -1.52 -13.43
C LEU A 253 -23.78 -0.55 -14.39
N LYS A 254 -23.31 0.70 -14.48
CA LYS A 254 -23.80 1.66 -15.49
C LYS A 254 -23.45 1.23 -16.92
N ILE A 255 -22.30 0.57 -17.09
CA ILE A 255 -21.82 0.10 -18.40
C ILE A 255 -22.60 -1.14 -18.83
N VAL A 256 -22.76 -2.11 -17.93
CA VAL A 256 -23.43 -3.39 -18.24
C VAL A 256 -24.94 -3.35 -18.04
N ASN A 257 -25.49 -2.23 -17.56
CA ASN A 257 -26.90 -1.99 -17.32
C ASN A 257 -27.56 -3.07 -16.43
N LYS A 258 -26.89 -3.46 -15.35
CA LYS A 258 -27.40 -4.38 -14.31
C LYS A 258 -27.72 -3.59 -13.03
N LYS A 259 -28.68 -4.07 -12.23
CA LYS A 259 -29.03 -3.47 -10.93
C LYS A 259 -28.32 -4.19 -9.79
N MET A 260 -27.99 -3.45 -8.74
CA MET A 260 -27.26 -3.96 -7.56
C MET A 260 -27.97 -5.14 -6.87
N GLU A 261 -29.29 -5.05 -6.77
CA GLU A 261 -30.16 -6.03 -6.09
C GLU A 261 -30.33 -7.36 -6.82
N ASP A 262 -30.00 -7.41 -8.11
CA ASP A 262 -30.12 -8.59 -8.97
C ASP A 262 -28.79 -9.36 -9.08
N LEU A 263 -27.71 -8.86 -8.47
CA LEU A 263 -26.36 -9.42 -8.64
C LEU A 263 -26.15 -10.67 -7.78
N THR A 264 -25.47 -11.65 -8.39
CA THR A 264 -24.71 -12.68 -7.69
C THR A 264 -23.23 -12.32 -7.70
N VAL A 265 -22.69 -11.99 -6.53
CA VAL A 265 -21.29 -11.58 -6.34
C VAL A 265 -20.49 -12.71 -5.71
N VAL A 266 -19.38 -13.09 -6.33
CA VAL A 266 -18.43 -14.06 -5.81
C VAL A 266 -17.17 -13.35 -5.35
N ILE A 267 -16.77 -13.58 -4.10
CA ILE A 267 -15.58 -12.97 -3.50
C ILE A 267 -14.57 -14.06 -3.19
N ALA A 268 -13.41 -14.03 -3.86
CA ALA A 268 -12.29 -14.90 -3.52
C ALA A 268 -11.42 -14.22 -2.46
N GLY A 269 -11.46 -14.74 -1.24
CA GLY A 269 -10.79 -14.20 -0.06
C GLY A 269 -11.79 -13.66 0.97
N VAL A 270 -11.92 -14.33 2.11
CA VAL A 270 -12.78 -13.93 3.24
C VAL A 270 -11.93 -13.51 4.43
N GLY A 271 -11.00 -12.59 4.17
CA GLY A 271 -10.19 -11.89 5.19
C GLY A 271 -10.77 -10.50 5.50
N ALA A 272 -9.92 -9.61 6.03
CA ALA A 272 -10.24 -8.21 6.35
C ALA A 272 -11.00 -7.50 5.21
N ALA A 273 -10.37 -7.41 4.03
CA ALA A 273 -10.94 -6.81 2.83
C ALA A 273 -12.26 -7.47 2.38
N GLY A 274 -12.29 -8.79 2.26
CA GLY A 274 -13.46 -9.52 1.73
C GLY A 274 -14.70 -9.38 2.61
N VAL A 275 -14.53 -9.38 3.94
CA VAL A 275 -15.62 -9.15 4.89
C VAL A 275 -16.12 -7.71 4.79
N ALA A 276 -15.23 -6.73 4.76
CA ALA A 276 -15.59 -5.31 4.66
C ALA A 276 -16.28 -4.96 3.32
N ILE A 277 -15.76 -5.48 2.20
CA ILE A 277 -16.41 -5.39 0.88
C ILE A 277 -17.82 -5.96 0.96
N SER A 278 -17.99 -7.14 1.55
CA SER A 278 -19.33 -7.76 1.63
C SER A 278 -20.30 -6.91 2.41
N LYS A 279 -19.89 -6.40 3.58
CA LYS A 279 -20.71 -5.49 4.40
C LYS A 279 -21.16 -4.26 3.62
N ILE A 280 -20.24 -3.57 2.95
CA ILE A 280 -20.58 -2.34 2.22
C ILE A 280 -21.45 -2.63 0.99
N LEU A 281 -21.21 -3.72 0.29
CA LEU A 281 -22.01 -4.13 -0.87
C LEU A 281 -23.44 -4.54 -0.46
N MET A 282 -23.58 -5.27 0.65
CA MET A 282 -24.90 -5.58 1.22
C MET A 282 -25.67 -4.31 1.58
N ASN A 283 -25.01 -3.37 2.25
CA ASN A 283 -25.61 -2.08 2.58
C ASN A 283 -25.98 -1.25 1.33
N ALA A 284 -25.26 -1.42 0.23
CA ALA A 284 -25.55 -0.79 -1.05
C ALA A 284 -26.67 -1.50 -1.85
N GLY A 285 -27.13 -2.68 -1.38
CA GLY A 285 -28.28 -3.40 -1.94
C GLY A 285 -27.98 -4.74 -2.59
N VAL A 286 -26.72 -5.22 -2.60
CA VAL A 286 -26.40 -6.58 -3.09
C VAL A 286 -27.01 -7.61 -2.16
N ARG A 287 -27.77 -8.56 -2.72
CA ARG A 287 -28.50 -9.59 -1.94
C ARG A 287 -27.82 -10.94 -1.92
N ASN A 288 -27.07 -11.29 -2.97
CA ASN A 288 -26.42 -12.59 -3.09
C ASN A 288 -24.90 -12.41 -3.18
N ILE A 289 -24.22 -12.64 -2.06
CA ILE A 289 -22.76 -12.63 -1.97
C ILE A 289 -22.31 -14.03 -1.55
N ILE A 290 -21.32 -14.59 -2.23
CA ILE A 290 -20.73 -15.88 -1.88
C ILE A 290 -19.22 -15.69 -1.74
N GLY A 291 -18.73 -15.84 -0.51
CA GLY A 291 -17.31 -15.81 -0.21
C GLY A 291 -16.69 -17.19 -0.33
N VAL A 292 -15.52 -17.27 -0.97
CA VAL A 292 -14.73 -18.49 -1.11
C VAL A 292 -13.37 -18.25 -0.48
N ASP A 293 -12.98 -19.09 0.48
CA ASP A 293 -11.66 -19.09 1.08
C ASP A 293 -10.84 -20.32 0.65
N ARG A 294 -9.71 -20.57 1.32
CA ARG A 294 -8.78 -21.64 0.97
C ARG A 294 -9.38 -23.05 1.07
N GLU A 295 -10.46 -23.25 1.82
CA GLU A 295 -11.14 -24.56 1.92
C GLU A 295 -12.47 -24.60 1.17
N GLY A 296 -12.81 -23.55 0.41
CA GLY A 296 -14.02 -23.46 -0.41
C GLY A 296 -15.01 -22.40 0.07
N ALA A 297 -16.25 -22.52 -0.38
CA ALA A 297 -17.31 -21.58 -0.03
C ALA A 297 -17.52 -21.48 1.49
N VAL A 298 -17.78 -20.27 1.98
CA VAL A 298 -18.15 -20.00 3.37
C VAL A 298 -19.68 -20.05 3.47
N TYR A 299 -20.19 -20.87 4.38
CA TYR A 299 -21.63 -21.11 4.57
C TYR A 299 -21.92 -21.49 6.02
N ASN A 300 -23.16 -21.29 6.44
CA ASN A 300 -23.59 -21.61 7.80
C ASN A 300 -23.49 -23.12 8.08
N GLY A 301 -22.86 -23.50 9.21
CA GLY A 301 -22.59 -24.89 9.57
C GLY A 301 -21.27 -25.46 9.03
N ARG A 302 -20.47 -24.67 8.29
CA ARG A 302 -19.09 -25.04 7.96
C ARG A 302 -18.22 -24.97 9.23
N GLY A 303 -17.32 -25.95 9.42
CA GLY A 303 -16.33 -25.92 10.50
C GLY A 303 -15.19 -24.92 10.27
N ASN A 304 -14.34 -24.73 11.28
CA ASN A 304 -13.11 -23.90 11.21
C ASN A 304 -13.34 -22.42 10.84
N LEU A 305 -14.47 -21.83 11.23
CA LEU A 305 -14.73 -20.41 11.04
C LEU A 305 -14.27 -19.62 12.25
N ASN A 306 -13.47 -18.57 12.02
CA ASN A 306 -13.23 -17.54 13.05
C ASN A 306 -14.47 -16.63 13.17
N VAL A 307 -14.49 -15.73 14.16
CA VAL A 307 -15.64 -14.85 14.44
C VAL A 307 -16.10 -14.07 13.19
N ALA A 308 -15.16 -13.51 12.43
CA ALA A 308 -15.47 -12.75 11.22
C ALA A 308 -16.09 -13.62 10.10
N LYS A 309 -15.56 -14.83 9.91
CA LYS A 309 -16.11 -15.79 8.93
C LYS A 309 -17.42 -16.40 9.38
N GLN A 310 -17.64 -16.56 10.69
CA GLN A 310 -18.91 -16.99 11.23
C GLN A 310 -19.99 -15.94 10.92
N TRP A 311 -19.71 -14.67 11.22
CA TRP A 311 -20.58 -13.57 10.82
C TRP A 311 -20.84 -13.59 9.31
N PHE A 312 -19.79 -13.79 8.50
CA PHE A 312 -19.92 -13.86 7.05
C PHE A 312 -20.85 -15.00 6.61
N ALA A 313 -20.68 -16.21 7.16
CA ALA A 313 -21.48 -17.39 6.87
C ALA A 313 -22.96 -17.23 7.22
N GLU A 314 -23.26 -16.48 8.29
CA GLU A 314 -24.62 -16.23 8.76
C GLU A 314 -25.36 -15.15 7.95
N ASN A 315 -24.61 -14.25 7.30
CA ASN A 315 -25.15 -13.05 6.65
C ASN A 315 -25.06 -13.08 5.11
N THR A 316 -24.36 -14.05 4.55
CA THR A 316 -24.14 -14.19 3.10
C THR A 316 -24.50 -15.60 2.62
N ASN A 317 -24.36 -15.87 1.32
CA ASN A 317 -24.61 -17.18 0.71
C ASN A 317 -25.97 -17.78 1.11
N PRO A 318 -27.09 -17.09 0.82
CA PRO A 318 -28.42 -17.47 1.31
C PRO A 318 -28.88 -18.86 0.84
N GLU A 319 -28.33 -19.35 -0.27
CA GLU A 319 -28.60 -20.68 -0.82
C GLU A 319 -27.72 -21.78 -0.22
N GLY A 320 -26.75 -21.43 0.64
CA GLY A 320 -25.83 -22.37 1.26
C GLY A 320 -24.97 -23.12 0.24
N ARG A 321 -24.59 -22.47 -0.87
CA ARG A 321 -23.77 -23.09 -1.92
C ARG A 321 -22.42 -23.54 -1.33
N GLN A 322 -21.98 -24.72 -1.74
CA GLN A 322 -20.74 -25.36 -1.29
C GLN A 322 -19.85 -25.67 -2.48
N GLY A 323 -18.56 -25.89 -2.22
CA GLY A 323 -17.58 -26.28 -3.23
C GLY A 323 -16.43 -25.29 -3.39
N SER A 324 -15.62 -25.53 -4.40
CA SER A 324 -14.48 -24.72 -4.79
C SER A 324 -14.91 -23.43 -5.50
N LEU A 325 -13.96 -22.52 -5.73
CA LEU A 325 -14.23 -21.30 -6.49
C LEU A 325 -14.81 -21.60 -7.88
N ALA A 326 -14.30 -22.63 -8.56
CA ALA A 326 -14.77 -23.06 -9.87
C ALA A 326 -16.21 -23.63 -9.84
N ASP A 327 -16.66 -24.16 -8.71
CA ASP A 327 -18.04 -24.65 -8.53
C ASP A 327 -19.02 -23.48 -8.29
N ILE A 328 -18.53 -22.38 -7.73
CA ILE A 328 -19.33 -21.22 -7.32
C ILE A 328 -19.47 -20.18 -8.43
N MET A 329 -18.38 -19.93 -9.19
CA MET A 329 -18.33 -18.90 -10.24
C MET A 329 -19.36 -19.01 -11.36
N PRO A 330 -19.76 -20.21 -11.84
CA PRO A 330 -20.70 -20.31 -12.95
C PRO A 330 -22.01 -19.56 -12.67
N GLY A 331 -22.40 -18.71 -13.62
CA GLY A 331 -23.61 -17.87 -13.55
C GLY A 331 -23.51 -16.65 -12.63
N SER A 332 -22.35 -16.38 -12.01
CA SER A 332 -22.16 -15.14 -11.23
C SER A 332 -22.03 -13.91 -12.13
N ASP A 333 -22.47 -12.75 -11.63
CA ASP A 333 -22.41 -11.48 -12.35
C ASP A 333 -21.10 -10.73 -12.09
N VAL A 334 -20.54 -10.89 -10.89
CA VAL A 334 -19.38 -10.15 -10.42
C VAL A 334 -18.43 -11.10 -9.71
N PHE A 335 -17.15 -11.02 -10.06
CA PHE A 335 -16.06 -11.65 -9.33
C PHE A 335 -15.15 -10.59 -8.72
N ILE A 336 -14.86 -10.71 -7.43
CA ILE A 336 -13.96 -9.81 -6.69
C ILE A 336 -12.85 -10.66 -6.07
N GLY A 337 -11.62 -10.48 -6.54
CA GLY A 337 -10.44 -11.17 -6.02
C GLY A 337 -9.67 -10.31 -5.02
N VAL A 338 -9.70 -10.70 -3.74
CA VAL A 338 -8.88 -10.12 -2.65
C VAL A 338 -8.14 -11.25 -1.93
N SER A 339 -7.42 -12.03 -2.73
CA SER A 339 -6.74 -13.27 -2.34
C SER A 339 -5.44 -13.46 -3.14
N GLY A 340 -4.84 -14.65 -3.06
CA GLY A 340 -3.59 -14.96 -3.75
C GLY A 340 -3.70 -14.93 -5.28
N PRO A 341 -2.55 -14.86 -5.98
CA PRO A 341 -2.51 -14.81 -7.44
C PRO A 341 -2.92 -16.14 -8.09
N ASN A 342 -3.31 -16.09 -9.37
CA ASN A 342 -3.55 -17.24 -10.25
C ASN A 342 -4.67 -18.21 -9.80
N LEU A 343 -5.70 -17.71 -9.11
CA LEU A 343 -6.83 -18.53 -8.65
C LEU A 343 -7.91 -18.78 -9.71
N ILE A 344 -7.98 -17.96 -10.75
CA ILE A 344 -8.94 -18.10 -11.84
C ILE A 344 -8.23 -18.04 -13.18
N ASN A 345 -8.81 -18.68 -14.19
CA ASN A 345 -8.34 -18.67 -15.55
C ASN A 345 -9.45 -18.19 -16.51
N ARG A 346 -9.11 -18.06 -17.79
CA ARG A 346 -10.05 -17.59 -18.82
C ARG A 346 -11.32 -18.43 -18.89
N GLN A 347 -11.23 -19.74 -18.70
CA GLN A 347 -12.37 -20.64 -18.77
C GLN A 347 -13.38 -20.36 -17.66
N ASP A 348 -12.91 -20.03 -16.45
CA ASP A 348 -13.79 -19.69 -15.33
C ASP A 348 -14.60 -18.43 -15.63
N VAL A 349 -13.96 -17.41 -16.19
CA VAL A 349 -14.63 -16.16 -16.59
C VAL A 349 -15.68 -16.41 -17.67
N LEU A 350 -15.45 -17.34 -18.61
CA LEU A 350 -16.41 -17.70 -19.65
C LEU A 350 -17.67 -18.40 -19.11
N THR A 351 -17.68 -18.84 -17.85
CA THR A 351 -18.86 -19.42 -17.20
C THR A 351 -19.73 -18.40 -16.47
N MET A 352 -19.28 -17.15 -16.35
CA MET A 352 -20.01 -16.05 -15.72
C MET A 352 -21.12 -15.49 -16.64
N ALA A 353 -22.03 -14.68 -16.06
CA ALA A 353 -23.27 -14.21 -16.69
C ALA A 353 -23.18 -12.94 -17.54
#